data_AF-A0A967MJJ8-F1
#
_entry.id   AF-A0A967MJJ8-F1
#
_cell.length_a   1.000
_cell.length_b   1.000
_cell.length_c   1.000
_cell.angle_alpha   90.00
_cell.angle_beta   90.00
_cell.angle_gamma   90.00
#
_symmetry.space_group_name_H-M   'P 1'
#
loop_
_entity.id
_entity.type
_entity.pdbx_description
1 polymer ?
#
loop_
_entity_poly.entity_id
_entity_poly.type
_entity_poly.pdbx_seq_one_letter_code
_entity_poly.pdbx_strand_id
1 'polypeptide(L)'
;PSRHSGRVSTTHGGSFDVPGIVDALPELRAAAAAPDLWDDQPRALEVTRRLARYEGIVERVDRLGGGIDDAEVLLDLADEESDTGAAADVIAELTAIDGDLADL
;
A
#
# COMPACT_ATOMS: atom_id res chain seq x y z
N PRO A 1 -27.73 27.43 0.76
CA PRO A 1 -26.57 27.87 -0.04
C PRO A 1 -25.29 27.24 0.51
N SER A 2 -24.95 26.07 -0.05
CA SER A 2 -23.82 25.23 0.33
C SER A 2 -22.49 25.89 -0.01
N ARG A 3 -21.55 25.86 0.92
CA ARG A 3 -20.12 26.08 0.64
C ARG A 3 -19.41 24.77 0.93
N HIS A 4 -19.20 23.96 -0.11
CA HIS A 4 -18.28 22.84 -0.05
C HIS A 4 -16.87 23.41 -0.13
N SER A 5 -16.18 23.44 1.01
CA SER A 5 -14.76 23.72 1.08
C SER A 5 -14.02 22.51 0.56
N GLY A 6 -13.60 22.55 -0.70
CA GLY A 6 -12.66 21.59 -1.26
C GLY A 6 -11.29 21.82 -0.62
N ARG A 7 -10.89 20.94 0.30
CA ARG A 7 -9.47 20.75 0.62
C ARG A 7 -9.01 19.52 -0.15
N VAL A 8 -8.23 19.75 -1.20
CA VAL A 8 -7.28 18.74 -1.66
C VAL A 8 -6.33 18.53 -0.48
N SER A 9 -6.45 17.39 0.18
CA SER A 9 -5.58 17.00 1.28
C SER A 9 -4.25 16.55 0.70
N THR A 10 -3.34 17.48 0.43
CA THR A 10 -1.95 17.14 0.12
C THR A 10 -1.23 16.79 1.43
N THR A 11 -1.55 15.61 1.99
CA THR A 11 -0.84 15.05 3.14
C THR A 11 0.49 14.47 2.68
N HIS A 12 1.52 15.30 2.62
CA HIS A 12 2.93 14.92 2.38
C HIS A 12 3.54 14.16 3.59
N GLY A 13 2.75 13.29 4.21
CA GLY A 13 3.07 12.56 5.44
C GLY A 13 1.99 11.56 5.86
N GLY A 14 1.00 11.30 4.98
CA GLY A 14 0.02 10.23 5.15
C GLY A 14 0.54 8.90 4.58
N SER A 15 -0.25 7.82 4.69
CA SER A 15 0.00 6.54 4.00
C SER A 15 0.20 6.68 2.49
N PHE A 16 -0.30 7.76 1.91
CA PHE A 16 -0.28 8.04 0.46
C PHE A 16 1.05 8.57 -0.10
N ASP A 17 2.03 8.95 0.73
CA ASP A 17 3.37 9.32 0.24
C ASP A 17 4.27 8.07 0.12
N VAL A 18 3.87 7.15 -0.75
CA VAL A 18 4.59 5.88 -0.96
C VAL A 18 6.04 6.11 -1.41
N PRO A 19 6.35 7.01 -2.37
CA PRO A 19 7.73 7.27 -2.76
C PRO A 19 8.59 7.75 -1.59
N GLY A 20 8.10 8.72 -0.80
CA GLY A 20 8.84 9.20 0.37
C GLY A 20 9.01 8.14 1.46
N ILE A 21 8.03 7.24 1.62
CA ILE A 21 8.13 6.08 2.53
C ILE A 21 9.20 5.10 2.04
N VAL A 22 9.22 4.76 0.75
CA VAL A 22 10.20 3.86 0.14
C VAL A 22 11.61 4.42 0.28
N ASP A 23 11.80 5.71 0.02
CA ASP A 23 13.11 6.38 0.14
C ASP A 23 13.62 6.39 1.59
N ALA A 24 12.72 6.45 2.59
CA ALA A 24 13.07 6.47 4.01
C ALA A 24 13.36 5.07 4.61
N LEU A 25 12.89 3.99 3.97
CA LEU A 25 13.02 2.62 4.50
C LEU A 25 14.47 2.16 4.68
N PRO A 26 15.42 2.40 3.75
CA PRO A 26 16.81 1.97 3.92
C PRO A 26 17.46 2.54 5.19
N GLU A 27 17.26 3.83 5.46
CA GLU A 27 17.79 4.49 6.66
C GLU A 27 17.15 3.92 7.93
N LEU A 28 15.84 3.68 7.90
CA LEU A 28 15.10 3.18 9.04
C LEU A 28 15.44 1.71 9.36
N ARG A 29 15.67 0.89 8.33
CA ARG A 29 16.19 -0.48 8.46
C ARG A 29 17.61 -0.49 9.03
N ALA A 30 18.47 0.41 8.56
CA ALA A 30 19.82 0.54 9.10
C ALA A 30 19.79 0.96 10.58
N ALA A 31 18.92 1.91 10.94
CA ALA A 31 18.71 2.31 12.33
C ALA A 31 18.20 1.15 13.19
N ALA A 32 17.23 0.37 12.71
CA ALA A 32 16.68 -0.79 13.41
C ALA A 32 17.70 -1.93 13.62
N ALA A 33 18.65 -2.08 12.69
CA ALA A 33 19.72 -3.07 12.77
C ALA A 33 20.91 -2.63 13.64
N ALA A 34 20.94 -1.37 14.08
CA ALA A 34 22.03 -0.83 14.86
C ALA A 34 22.04 -1.44 16.29
N PRO A 35 23.16 -2.03 16.76
CA PRO A 35 23.20 -2.73 18.04
C PRO A 35 23.04 -1.78 19.24
N ASP A 36 23.47 -0.52 19.10
CA ASP A 36 23.34 0.55 20.09
C ASP A 36 21.91 1.08 20.23
N LEU A 37 21.02 0.77 19.26
CA LEU A 37 19.60 1.14 19.36
C LEU A 37 18.96 0.55 20.62
N TRP A 38 19.37 -0.65 21.01
CA TRP A 38 18.79 -1.39 22.13
C TRP A 38 19.24 -0.89 23.50
N ASP A 39 20.26 -0.02 23.55
CA ASP A 39 20.66 0.68 24.77
C ASP A 39 19.64 1.78 25.15
N ASP A 40 18.82 2.24 24.19
CA ASP A 40 17.72 3.20 24.38
C ASP A 40 16.38 2.55 24.01
N GLN A 41 15.73 1.95 25.01
CA GLN A 41 14.46 1.25 24.83
C GLN A 41 13.33 2.13 24.24
N PRO A 42 13.11 3.39 24.69
CA PRO A 42 12.19 4.31 24.03
C PRO A 42 12.47 4.51 22.53
N ARG A 43 13.72 4.77 22.16
CA ARG A 43 14.12 4.98 20.76
C ARG A 43 13.96 3.71 19.93
N ALA A 44 14.33 2.54 20.47
CA ALA A 44 14.13 1.25 19.80
C ALA A 44 12.67 1.00 19.45
N LEU A 45 11.76 1.31 20.38
CA LEU A 45 10.32 1.16 20.18
C LEU A 45 9.79 2.12 19.09
N GLU A 46 10.27 3.36 19.08
CA GLU A 46 9.89 4.35 18.06
C GLU A 46 10.33 3.90 16.66
N VAL A 47 11.62 3.56 16.50
CA VAL A 47 12.21 3.12 15.23
C VAL A 47 11.49 1.88 14.71
N THR A 48 11.26 0.88 15.58
CA THR A 48 10.60 -0.37 15.20
C THR A 48 9.14 -0.14 14.80
N ARG A 49 8.39 0.69 15.53
CA ARG A 49 6.99 1.01 15.17
C ARG A 49 6.91 1.75 13.85
N ARG A 50 7.82 2.70 13.62
CA ARG A 50 7.88 3.45 12.36
C ARG A 50 8.24 2.52 11.21
N LEU A 51 9.17 1.60 11.42
CA LEU A 51 9.60 0.62 10.41
C LEU A 51 8.43 -0.28 10.02
N ALA A 52 7.79 -0.92 11.00
CA ALA A 52 6.63 -1.79 10.77
C ALA A 52 5.49 -1.06 10.04
N ARG A 53 5.24 0.22 10.38
CA ARG A 53 4.24 1.03 9.67
C ARG A 53 4.62 1.25 8.21
N TYR A 54 5.87 1.63 7.93
CA TYR A 54 6.31 1.94 6.58
C TYR A 54 6.36 0.69 5.71
N GLU A 55 6.87 -0.42 6.24
CA GLU A 55 6.89 -1.71 5.56
C GLU A 55 5.46 -2.20 5.26
N GLY A 56 4.54 -2.09 6.21
CA GLY A 56 3.15 -2.49 5.98
C GLY A 56 2.42 -1.65 4.93
N ILE A 57 2.74 -0.36 4.80
CA ILE A 57 2.18 0.49 3.74
C ILE A 57 2.70 0.03 2.37
N VAL A 58 4.02 -0.15 2.25
CA VAL A 58 4.65 -0.58 0.98
C VAL A 58 4.14 -1.96 0.57
N GLU A 59 4.12 -2.92 1.48
CA GLU A 59 3.60 -4.26 1.24
C GLU A 59 2.14 -4.24 0.76
N ARG A 60 1.30 -3.40 1.39
CA ARG A 60 -0.11 -3.29 1.00
C ARG A 60 -0.26 -2.67 -0.39
N VAL A 61 0.51 -1.63 -0.71
CA VAL A 61 0.47 -0.99 -2.03
C VAL A 61 0.98 -1.93 -3.11
N ASP A 62 2.10 -2.61 -2.87
CA ASP A 62 2.69 -3.57 -3.82
C ASP A 62 1.72 -4.73 -4.10
N ARG A 63 1.06 -5.25 -3.06
CA ARG A 63 0.04 -6.31 -3.20
C ARG A 63 -1.15 -5.85 -4.05
N LEU A 64 -1.65 -4.63 -3.82
CA LEU A 64 -2.79 -4.11 -4.59
C LEU A 64 -2.41 -3.85 -6.04
N GLY A 65 -1.23 -3.30 -6.29
CA GLY A 65 -0.70 -3.10 -7.64
C GLY A 65 -0.56 -4.44 -8.39
N GLY A 66 0.09 -5.43 -7.78
CA GLY A 66 0.24 -6.75 -8.38
C GLY A 66 -1.10 -7.45 -8.65
N GLY A 67 -2.08 -7.32 -7.74
CA GLY A 67 -3.42 -7.88 -7.97
C GLY A 67 -4.16 -7.22 -9.14
N ILE A 68 -3.92 -5.93 -9.41
CA ILE A 68 -4.49 -5.25 -10.59
C ILE A 68 -3.80 -5.74 -11.87
N ASP A 69 -2.47 -5.84 -11.86
CA ASP A 69 -1.70 -6.33 -13.02
C ASP A 69 -2.10 -7.78 -13.37
N ASP A 70 -2.26 -8.64 -12.35
CA ASP A 70 -2.70 -10.02 -12.54
C ASP A 70 -4.15 -10.07 -13.07
N ALA A 71 -5.05 -9.24 -12.56
CA ALA A 71 -6.43 -9.15 -13.03
C ALA A 71 -6.54 -8.67 -14.48
N GLU A 72 -5.68 -7.75 -14.92
CA GLU A 72 -5.61 -7.33 -16.33
C GLU A 72 -5.26 -8.52 -17.23
N VAL A 73 -4.22 -9.28 -16.87
CA VAL A 73 -3.81 -10.48 -17.62
C VAL A 73 -4.92 -11.54 -17.64
N LEU A 74 -5.60 -11.78 -16.53
CA LEU A 74 -6.67 -12.77 -16.45
C LEU A 74 -7.92 -12.35 -17.24
N LEU A 75 -8.23 -11.06 -17.30
CA LEU A 75 -9.33 -10.55 -18.13
C LEU A 75 -9.04 -10.71 -19.62
N ASP A 76 -7.82 -10.43 -20.05
CA ASP A 76 -7.40 -10.64 -21.44
C ASP A 76 -7.53 -12.12 -21.84
N LEU A 77 -7.08 -13.04 -20.99
CA LEU A 77 -7.24 -14.48 -21.22
C LEU A 77 -8.72 -14.90 -21.26
N ALA A 78 -9.54 -14.38 -20.35
CA ALA A 78 -10.96 -14.68 -20.32
C ALA A 78 -11.69 -14.18 -21.58
N ASP A 79 -11.31 -13.02 -22.13
CA ASP A 79 -11.86 -12.50 -23.38
C ASP A 79 -11.44 -13.37 -24.58
N GLU A 80 -10.15 -13.75 -24.65
CA GLU A 80 -9.63 -14.66 -25.69
C GLU A 80 -10.36 -16.01 -25.71
N GLU A 81 -10.68 -16.54 -24.53
CA GLU A 81 -11.41 -17.80 -24.37
C GLU A 81 -12.95 -17.63 -24.42
N SER A 82 -13.45 -16.39 -24.49
CA SER A 82 -14.88 -16.06 -24.34
C SER A 82 -15.50 -16.64 -23.06
N ASP A 83 -14.71 -16.77 -21.98
CA ASP A 83 -15.15 -17.28 -20.69
C ASP A 83 -15.70 -16.16 -19.80
N THR A 84 -17.00 -15.92 -19.93
CA THR A 84 -17.71 -14.93 -19.12
C THR A 84 -17.74 -15.26 -17.62
N GLY A 85 -17.54 -16.53 -17.24
CA GLY A 85 -17.47 -16.94 -15.84
C GLY A 85 -16.15 -16.49 -15.21
N ALA A 86 -15.04 -16.81 -15.88
CA ALA A 86 -13.71 -16.34 -15.48
C ALA A 86 -13.64 -14.80 -15.40
N ALA A 87 -14.20 -14.10 -16.40
CA ALA A 87 -14.25 -12.64 -16.38
C ALA A 87 -15.04 -12.08 -15.18
N ALA A 88 -16.15 -12.71 -14.80
CA ALA A 88 -16.95 -12.28 -13.66
C ALA A 88 -16.21 -12.48 -12.32
N ASP A 89 -15.46 -13.57 -12.18
CA ASP A 89 -14.66 -13.85 -11.00
C ASP A 89 -13.55 -12.80 -10.82
N VAL A 90 -12.85 -12.43 -11.89
CA VAL A 90 -11.80 -11.39 -11.85
C VAL A 90 -12.38 -10.01 -11.53
N ILE A 91 -13.56 -9.66 -12.05
CA ILE A 91 -14.26 -8.40 -11.70
C ILE A 91 -14.62 -8.37 -10.19
N ALA A 92 -15.01 -9.50 -9.62
CA ALA A 92 -15.29 -9.58 -8.18
C ALA A 92 -14.02 -9.36 -7.35
N GLU A 93 -12.87 -9.90 -7.78
CA GLU A 93 -11.58 -9.65 -7.16
C GLU A 93 -11.17 -8.17 -7.24
N LEU A 94 -11.30 -7.54 -8.42
CA LEU A 94 -11.04 -6.11 -8.59
C LEU A 94 -11.94 -5.25 -7.68
N THR A 95 -13.18 -5.66 -7.45
CA THR A 95 -14.09 -4.97 -6.52
C THR A 95 -13.60 -5.08 -5.07
N ALA A 96 -13.01 -6.23 -4.69
CA ALA A 96 -12.41 -6.39 -3.37
C ALA A 96 -11.14 -5.54 -3.23
N ILE A 97 -10.31 -5.46 -4.28
CA ILE A 97 -9.12 -4.60 -4.34
C ILE A 97 -9.50 -3.12 -4.20
N ASP A 98 -10.58 -2.67 -4.87
CA ASP A 98 -11.10 -1.30 -4.72
C ASP A 98 -11.51 -0.99 -3.27
N GLY A 99 -12.16 -1.95 -2.60
CA GLY A 99 -12.47 -1.85 -1.18
C GLY A 99 -11.22 -1.74 -0.30
N ASP A 100 -10.22 -2.59 -0.54
CA ASP A 100 -8.94 -2.55 0.18
C ASP A 100 -8.18 -1.22 -0.05
N LEU A 101 -8.30 -0.62 -1.23
CA LEU A 101 -7.71 0.67 -1.57
C LEU A 101 -8.42 1.83 -0.85
N ALA A 102 -9.73 1.76 -0.67
CA ALA A 102 -10.49 2.76 0.09
C ALA A 102 -10.12 2.80 1.58
N ASP A 103 -9.60 1.69 2.12
CA ASP A 103 -9.18 1.52 3.52
C ASP A 103 -7.70 1.87 3.78
N LEU A 104 -6.97 2.39 2.78
CA LEU A 104 -5.58 2.88 2.90
C LEU A 104 -5.48 4.31 3.47
#